data_AF-A0A5N1GKD3-F1
#
_entry.id   AF-A0A5N1GKD3-F1
#
_cell.length_a   1.000
_cell.length_b   1.000
_cell.length_c   1.000
_cell.angle_alpha   90.00
_cell.angle_beta   90.00
_cell.angle_gamma   90.00
#
_symmetry.space_group_name_H-M   'P 1'
#
loop_
_entity.id
_entity.type
_entity.pdbx_description
1 polymer ?
#
loop_
_entity_poly.entity_id
_entity_poly.type
_entity_poly.pdbx_seq_one_letter_code
_entity_poly.pdbx_strand_id
1 'polypeptide(L)'
;MEAFTWFEIILYILPILTIILVAKYGKPYLTDGKHINLVVIDVVHPILWLCFHLVSQLVLHWSFLPIVLAIVSVLALAILAIQFRDNLPFTPGRFLRRLSNLSFIIVFLLYYGFVFYRIFALIFA
;
A
#
# COMPACT_ATOMS: atom_id res chain seq x y z
N MET A 1 3.02 -4.41 -25.97
CA MET A 1 3.14 -3.44 -24.87
C MET A 1 2.06 -2.40 -25.07
N GLU A 2 1.28 -2.07 -24.04
CA GLU A 2 0.28 -1.00 -24.16
C GLU A 2 0.96 0.34 -24.40
N ALA A 3 0.38 1.14 -25.29
CA ALA A 3 0.87 2.47 -25.63
C ALA A 3 0.85 3.36 -24.39
N PHE A 4 1.91 4.16 -24.22
CA PHE A 4 2.01 5.09 -23.12
C PHE A 4 0.86 6.10 -23.12
N THR A 5 0.26 6.32 -21.96
CA THR A 5 -0.73 7.39 -21.77
C THR A 5 -0.27 8.40 -20.71
N TRP A 6 -0.60 9.69 -20.89
CA TRP A 6 -0.28 10.74 -19.90
C TRP A 6 -0.87 10.47 -18.51
N PHE A 7 -1.93 9.66 -18.43
CA PHE A 7 -2.52 9.21 -17.16
C PHE A 7 -1.55 8.34 -16.34
N GLU A 8 -0.64 7.60 -16.99
CA GLU A 8 0.35 6.77 -16.29
C GLU A 8 1.29 7.60 -15.41
N ILE A 9 1.67 8.81 -15.84
CA ILE A 9 2.49 9.71 -15.02
C ILE A 9 1.79 10.05 -13.71
N ILE A 10 0.49 10.35 -13.77
CA ILE A 10 -0.32 10.63 -12.58
C ILE A 10 -0.28 9.40 -11.67
N LEU A 11 -0.51 8.21 -12.23
CA LEU A 11 -0.49 6.98 -11.45
C LEU A 11 0.85 6.75 -10.75
N TYR A 12 1.98 7.07 -11.37
CA TYR A 12 3.33 6.82 -10.82
C TYR A 12 3.70 7.72 -9.64
N ILE A 13 3.18 8.95 -9.63
CA ILE A 13 3.50 9.94 -8.61
C ILE A 13 2.47 10.00 -7.49
N LEU A 14 1.23 9.55 -7.75
CA LEU A 14 0.09 9.77 -6.86
C LEU A 14 0.31 9.27 -5.42
N PRO A 15 0.89 8.07 -5.16
CA PRO A 15 1.14 7.62 -3.79
C PRO A 15 2.13 8.51 -3.03
N ILE A 16 3.24 8.92 -3.64
CA ILE A 16 4.19 9.85 -3.00
C ILE A 16 3.57 11.23 -2.82
N LEU A 17 2.89 11.75 -3.84
CA LEU A 17 2.25 13.06 -3.78
C LEU A 17 1.23 13.11 -2.65
N THR A 18 0.42 12.07 -2.48
CA THR A 18 -0.58 11.98 -1.40
C THR A 18 0.08 11.87 -0.03
N ILE A 19 1.17 11.12 0.13
CA ILE A 19 1.97 11.13 1.37
C ILE A 19 2.41 12.55 1.72
N ILE A 20 2.99 13.28 0.75
CA ILE A 20 3.51 14.64 0.97
C ILE A 20 2.38 15.60 1.33
N LEU A 21 1.28 15.59 0.57
CA LEU A 21 0.15 16.49 0.79
C LEU A 21 -0.52 16.24 2.14
N VAL A 22 -0.77 14.98 2.49
CA VAL A 22 -1.39 14.61 3.77
C VAL A 22 -0.45 14.90 4.93
N ALA A 23 0.85 14.61 4.79
CA ALA A 23 1.82 14.88 5.85
C ALA A 23 2.02 16.38 6.12
N LYS A 24 1.93 17.23 5.08
CA LYS A 24 2.17 18.68 5.19
C LYS A 24 0.91 19.48 5.51
N TYR A 25 -0.22 19.15 4.89
CA TYR A 25 -1.45 19.94 4.98
C TYR A 25 -2.61 19.15 5.60
N GLY A 26 -2.62 17.82 5.47
CA GLY A 26 -3.72 16.96 5.97
C GLY A 26 -3.67 16.65 7.46
N LYS A 27 -2.50 16.76 8.11
CA LYS A 27 -2.29 16.39 9.53
C LYS A 27 -3.35 16.92 10.51
N PRO A 28 -3.78 18.20 10.45
CA PRO A 28 -4.80 18.70 11.37
C PRO A 28 -6.16 17.99 11.26
N TYR A 29 -6.45 17.39 10.11
CA TYR A 29 -7.72 16.72 9.80
C TYR A 29 -7.69 15.21 10.04
N LEU A 30 -6.54 14.66 10.48
CA LEU A 30 -6.39 13.23 10.74
C LEU A 30 -6.94 12.80 12.10
N THR A 31 -7.29 13.76 12.97
CA THR A 31 -7.89 13.47 14.26
C THR A 31 -9.11 14.33 14.53
N ASP A 32 -10.12 13.73 15.16
CA ASP A 32 -11.29 14.43 15.70
C ASP A 32 -11.08 14.87 17.17
N GLY A 33 -9.88 14.62 17.72
CA GLY A 33 -9.49 14.91 19.09
C GLY A 33 -10.09 13.98 20.15
N LYS A 34 -10.93 13.01 19.79
CA LYS A 34 -11.66 12.17 20.75
C LYS A 34 -11.64 10.67 20.44
N HIS A 35 -11.97 10.27 19.22
CA HIS A 35 -12.21 8.87 18.87
C HIS A 35 -11.40 8.40 17.66
N ILE A 36 -11.11 9.31 16.73
CA ILE A 36 -10.41 9.03 15.48
C ILE A 36 -9.02 9.67 15.56
N ASN A 37 -8.01 8.83 15.37
CA ASN A 37 -6.62 9.25 15.26
C ASN A 37 -5.98 8.45 14.13
N LEU A 38 -6.17 8.94 12.92
CA LEU A 38 -5.56 8.38 11.72
C LEU A 38 -4.12 8.84 11.62
N VAL A 39 -3.27 7.98 11.09
CA VAL A 39 -1.95 8.36 10.62
C VAL A 39 -1.97 8.56 9.11
N VAL A 40 -0.98 9.30 8.59
CA VAL A 40 -0.86 9.61 7.15
C VAL A 40 -1.01 8.35 6.29
N ILE A 41 -0.40 7.24 6.72
CA ILE A 41 -0.46 5.96 6.00
C ILE A 41 -1.88 5.41 5.89
N ASP A 42 -2.77 5.64 6.86
CA ASP A 42 -4.14 5.10 6.85
C ASP A 42 -4.95 5.73 5.71
N VAL A 43 -4.68 7.00 5.40
CA VAL A 43 -5.31 7.74 4.30
C VAL A 43 -4.69 7.37 2.96
N VAL A 44 -3.38 7.15 2.92
CA VAL A 44 -2.65 6.81 1.69
C VAL A 44 -2.89 5.35 1.28
N HIS A 45 -3.13 4.45 2.24
CA HIS A 45 -3.29 3.02 2.00
C HIS A 45 -4.26 2.67 0.86
N PRO A 46 -5.52 3.16 0.85
CA PRO A 46 -6.46 2.85 -0.24
C PRO A 46 -6.00 3.41 -1.60
N ILE A 47 -5.36 4.58 -1.60
CA ILE A 47 -4.82 5.20 -2.83
C ILE A 47 -3.69 4.34 -3.38
N LEU A 48 -2.77 3.90 -2.52
CA LEU A 48 -1.68 3.02 -2.88
C LEU A 48 -2.19 1.69 -3.46
N TRP A 49 -3.22 1.10 -2.88
CA TRP A 49 -3.81 -0.15 -3.39
C TRP A 49 -4.45 0.01 -4.77
N LEU A 50 -5.17 1.12 -4.97
CA LEU A 50 -5.75 1.43 -6.28
C LEU A 50 -4.64 1.63 -7.33
N CYS A 51 -3.62 2.42 -7.01
CA CYS A 51 -2.48 2.64 -7.91
C CYS A 51 -1.75 1.33 -8.21
N PHE A 52 -1.55 0.48 -7.19
CA PHE A 52 -0.94 -0.83 -7.36
C PHE A 52 -1.76 -1.75 -8.27
N HIS A 53 -3.07 -1.82 -8.06
CA HIS A 53 -3.98 -2.57 -8.92
C HIS A 53 -3.83 -2.15 -10.39
N LEU A 54 -3.97 -0.84 -10.67
CA LEU A 54 -3.91 -0.30 -12.02
C LEU A 54 -2.54 -0.49 -12.66
N VAL A 55 -1.45 -0.17 -11.96
CA VAL A 55 -0.09 -0.34 -12.49
C VAL A 55 0.22 -1.81 -12.75
N SER A 56 -0.19 -2.72 -11.85
CA SER A 56 0.02 -4.15 -12.09
C SER A 56 -0.73 -4.65 -13.32
N GLN A 57 -1.94 -4.16 -13.60
CA GLN A 57 -2.66 -4.49 -14.84
C GLN A 57 -1.96 -3.95 -16.07
N LEU A 58 -1.43 -2.72 -16.02
CA LEU A 58 -0.68 -2.13 -17.14
C LEU A 58 0.60 -2.92 -17.47
N VAL A 59 1.26 -3.47 -16.44
CA VAL A 59 2.53 -4.19 -16.61
C VAL A 59 2.33 -5.67 -16.94
N LEU A 60 1.42 -6.34 -16.24
CA LEU A 60 1.25 -7.79 -16.28
C LEU A 60 -0.01 -8.24 -17.04
N HIS A 61 -0.89 -7.32 -17.43
CA HIS A 61 -2.23 -7.59 -17.97
C HIS A 61 -3.20 -8.28 -16.99
N TRP A 62 -2.83 -8.36 -15.71
CA TRP A 62 -3.70 -8.82 -14.62
C TRP A 62 -3.30 -8.15 -13.30
N SER A 63 -4.22 -8.14 -12.34
CA SER A 63 -4.02 -7.48 -11.04
C SER A 63 -3.15 -8.33 -10.11
N PHE A 64 -2.01 -7.81 -9.66
CA PHE A 64 -1.16 -8.49 -8.67
C PHE A 64 -1.68 -8.36 -7.23
N LEU A 65 -2.71 -7.54 -7.01
CA LEU A 65 -3.32 -7.30 -5.70
C LEU A 65 -3.79 -8.57 -4.96
N PRO A 66 -4.45 -9.57 -5.61
CA PRO A 66 -4.86 -10.81 -4.93
C PRO A 66 -3.70 -11.61 -4.36
N ILE A 67 -2.53 -11.60 -5.02
CA ILE A 67 -1.33 -12.28 -4.51
C ILE A 67 -0.82 -11.56 -3.27
N VAL A 68 -0.80 -10.22 -3.28
CA VAL A 68 -0.41 -9.47 -2.09
C VAL A 68 -1.38 -9.71 -0.93
N LEU A 69 -2.67 -9.77 -1.20
CA LEU A 69 -3.69 -10.13 -0.19
C LEU A 69 -3.42 -11.52 0.40
N ALA A 70 -3.08 -12.51 -0.43
CA ALA A 70 -2.71 -13.83 0.04
C ALA A 70 -1.46 -13.78 0.94
N ILE A 71 -0.41 -13.06 0.54
CA ILE A 71 0.81 -12.88 1.35
C ILE A 71 0.49 -12.22 2.70
N VAL A 72 -0.28 -11.13 2.69
CA VAL A 72 -0.70 -10.43 3.92
C VAL A 72 -1.53 -11.34 4.82
N SER A 73 -2.37 -12.20 4.25
CA SER A 73 -3.18 -13.15 5.01
C SER A 73 -2.31 -14.22 5.68
N VAL A 74 -1.31 -14.75 4.98
CA VAL A 74 -0.33 -15.69 5.55
C VAL A 74 0.48 -15.02 6.67
N LEU A 75 0.91 -13.77 6.47
CA LEU A 75 1.60 -12.99 7.51
C LEU A 75 0.71 -12.77 8.74
N ALA A 76 -0.57 -12.47 8.53
CA ALA A 76 -1.54 -12.32 9.62
C ALA A 76 -1.64 -13.60 10.47
N LEU A 77 -1.77 -14.75 9.80
CA LEU A 77 -1.81 -16.06 10.45
C LEU A 77 -0.50 -16.38 11.20
N ALA A 78 0.65 -16.08 10.60
CA ALA A 78 1.95 -16.29 11.24
C ALA A 78 2.12 -15.43 12.50
N ILE A 79 1.70 -14.16 12.45
CA ILE A 79 1.74 -13.27 13.62
C ILE A 79 0.82 -13.79 14.73
N LEU A 80 -0.40 -14.24 14.39
CA LEU A 80 -1.35 -14.83 15.33
C LEU A 80 -0.79 -16.12 15.97
N ALA A 81 -0.21 -17.01 15.16
CA ALA A 81 0.36 -18.26 15.64
C ALA A 81 1.51 -18.03 16.64
N ILE A 82 2.38 -17.04 16.38
CA ILE A 82 3.46 -16.66 17.30
C ILE A 82 2.88 -16.09 18.60
N GLN A 83 1.90 -15.19 18.52
CA GLN A 83 1.26 -14.61 19.71
C GLN A 83 0.58 -15.67 20.58
N PHE A 84 -0.09 -16.63 19.94
CA PHE A 84 -0.73 -17.74 20.63
C PHE A 84 0.28 -18.66 21.30
N ARG A 85 1.37 -19.01 20.58
CA ARG A 85 2.47 -19.82 21.13
C ARG A 85 3.12 -19.17 22.35
N ASP A 86 3.32 -17.85 22.29
CA ASP A 86 4.02 -17.10 23.32
C ASP A 86 3.08 -16.55 24.43
N ASN A 87 1.81 -16.97 24.45
CA ASN A 87 0.75 -16.54 25.40
C ASN A 87 0.65 -15.01 25.55
N LEU A 88 0.88 -14.27 24.47
CA LEU A 88 0.83 -12.81 24.49
C LEU A 88 -0.62 -12.32 24.47
N PRO A 89 -0.94 -11.22 25.17
CA PRO A 89 -2.29 -10.66 25.15
C PRO A 89 -2.65 -10.16 23.74
N PHE A 90 -3.72 -10.73 23.17
CA PHE A 90 -4.23 -10.31 21.87
C PHE A 90 -4.97 -8.98 22.01
N THR A 91 -4.48 -7.97 21.30
CA THR A 91 -5.12 -6.65 21.20
C THR A 91 -5.45 -6.35 19.74
N PRO A 92 -6.73 -6.43 19.32
CA PRO A 92 -7.11 -6.32 17.91
C PRO A 92 -6.58 -5.06 17.22
N GLY A 93 -6.66 -3.90 17.90
CA GLY A 93 -6.20 -2.64 17.34
C GLY A 93 -4.69 -2.59 17.05
N ARG A 94 -3.85 -3.13 17.94
CA ARG A 94 -2.40 -3.17 17.70
C ARG A 94 -2.04 -4.17 16.60
N PHE A 95 -2.75 -5.31 16.58
CA PHE A 95 -2.58 -6.32 15.54
C PHE A 95 -2.91 -5.78 14.15
N LEU A 96 -4.10 -5.18 13.97
CA LEU A 96 -4.54 -4.61 12.71
C LEU A 96 -3.60 -3.47 12.26
N ARG A 97 -3.16 -2.62 13.19
CA ARG A 97 -2.21 -1.55 12.87
C ARG A 97 -0.85 -2.10 12.40
N ARG A 98 -0.33 -3.14 13.07
CA ARG A 98 0.90 -3.81 12.64
C ARG A 98 0.75 -4.44 11.26
N LEU A 99 -0.37 -5.10 11.01
CA LEU A 99 -0.66 -5.74 9.72
C LEU A 99 -0.79 -4.70 8.60
N SER A 100 -1.53 -3.61 8.85
CA SER A 100 -1.68 -2.48 7.92
C SER A 100 -0.32 -1.85 7.58
N ASN A 101 0.54 -1.62 8.57
CA ASN A 101 1.88 -1.07 8.33
C ASN A 101 2.72 -2.02 7.45
N LEU A 102 2.68 -3.32 7.73
CA LEU A 102 3.41 -4.32 6.93
C LEU A 102 2.88 -4.40 5.50
N SER A 103 1.55 -4.46 5.32
CA SER A 103 0.96 -4.51 3.99
C SER A 103 1.24 -3.24 3.21
N PHE A 104 1.21 -2.07 3.86
CA PHE A 104 1.58 -0.81 3.22
C PHE A 104 3.01 -0.86 2.68
N ILE A 105 3.98 -1.29 3.49
CA ILE A 105 5.38 -1.39 3.08
C ILE A 105 5.55 -2.35 1.90
N ILE A 106 4.94 -3.54 1.98
CA ILE A 106 5.02 -4.56 0.91
C ILE A 106 4.44 -4.01 -0.39
N VAL A 107 3.22 -3.46 -0.35
CA VAL A 107 2.56 -2.89 -1.54
C VAL A 107 3.37 -1.72 -2.08
N PHE A 108 3.90 -0.85 -1.23
CA PHE A 108 4.68 0.33 -1.63
C PHE A 108 5.95 -0.08 -2.39
N LEU A 109 6.70 -1.04 -1.86
CA LEU A 109 7.92 -1.54 -2.50
C LEU A 109 7.62 -2.23 -3.84
N LEU A 110 6.61 -3.10 -3.86
CA LEU A 110 6.21 -3.79 -5.10
C LEU A 110 5.69 -2.80 -6.14
N TYR A 111 4.87 -1.85 -5.73
CA TYR A 111 4.34 -0.79 -6.59
C TYR A 111 5.47 -0.01 -7.27
N TYR A 112 6.45 0.50 -6.51
CA TYR A 112 7.57 1.21 -7.12
C TYR A 112 8.47 0.29 -7.94
N GLY A 113 8.59 -0.99 -7.57
CA GLY A 113 9.20 -2.01 -8.43
C GLY A 113 8.53 -2.11 -9.81
N PHE A 114 7.19 -2.18 -9.86
CA PHE A 114 6.45 -2.19 -11.11
C PHE A 114 6.55 -0.87 -11.89
N VAL A 115 6.52 0.27 -11.21
CA VAL A 115 6.71 1.58 -11.85
C VAL A 115 8.09 1.66 -12.50
N PHE A 116 9.16 1.29 -11.79
CA PHE A 116 10.51 1.28 -12.36
C PHE A 116 10.63 0.31 -13.53
N TYR A 117 10.06 -0.90 -13.41
CA TYR A 117 10.04 -1.86 -14.50
C TYR A 117 9.32 -1.30 -15.74
N ARG A 118 8.17 -0.63 -15.55
CA ARG A 118 7.40 -0.02 -16.64
C ARG A 118 8.17 1.12 -17.31
N ILE A 119 8.80 2.01 -16.53
CA ILE A 119 9.62 3.10 -17.07
C ILE A 119 10.81 2.53 -17.85
N PHE A 120 11.49 1.51 -17.32
CA PHE A 120 12.58 0.85 -18.01
C PHE A 120 12.11 0.22 -19.33
N ALA A 121 10.99 -0.50 -19.32
CA ALA A 121 10.40 -1.06 -20.53
C ALA A 121 10.03 0.01 -21.56
N LEU A 122 9.55 1.19 -21.15
CA LEU A 122 9.20 2.29 -22.07
C LEU A 122 10.43 2.97 -22.70
N ILE A 123 11.58 2.99 -22.01
CA ILE A 123 12.80 3.63 -22.50
C ILE A 123 13.60 2.70 -23.42
N PHE A 124 13.60 1.39 -23.13
CA PHE A 124 14.47 0.41 -23.79
C PHE A 124 13.77 -0.56 -24.74
N ALA A 125 12.43 -0.52 -24.85
CA ALA A 125 11.67 -1.27 -25.85
C ALA A 125 11.30 -0.40 -27.05
#